data_AF-A0A8C0WCD3-F1
#
_entry.id   AF-A0A8C0WCD3-F1
#
_cell.length_a   1.000
_cell.length_b   1.000
_cell.length_c   1.000
_cell.angle_alpha   90.00
_cell.angle_beta   90.00
_cell.angle_gamma   90.00
#
_symmetry.space_group_name_H-M   'P 1'
#
loop_
_entity.id
_entity.type
_entity.pdbx_description
1 polymer ?
#
loop_
_entity_poly.entity_id
_entity_poly.type
_entity_poly.pdbx_seq_one_letter_code
_entity_poly.pdbx_strand_id
1 'polypeptide(L)'
;MRILFETYRGHWHPGYPSKGQAFRCIRINNNQNKDPILEKACTESNVKFSHLGLPTEMTIWVDPSEVCCRYGEKSHPFTIASFKGRWEEWELALQISYAVNRATLDDSSGTTSDEESCREPRAIPKVSNPKSIYQVKCVVCELVVSVIGMFTMGLPCSWLQRP
;
A
#
# COMPACT_ATOMS: atom_id res chain seq x y z
N MET A 1 3.96 -8.13 9.53
CA MET A 1 3.25 -7.48 8.40
C MET A 1 4.04 -6.26 7.92
N ARG A 2 5.21 -6.47 7.29
CA ARG A 2 6.10 -5.39 6.77
C ARG A 2 7.01 -5.85 5.61
N ILE A 3 6.79 -7.01 4.99
CA ILE A 3 7.77 -7.62 4.09
C ILE A 3 8.17 -6.67 2.95
N LEU A 4 7.19 -6.13 2.21
CA LEU A 4 7.48 -5.18 1.13
C LEU A 4 8.19 -3.91 1.64
N PHE A 5 7.75 -3.39 2.78
CA PHE A 5 8.33 -2.18 3.38
C PHE A 5 9.79 -2.38 3.77
N GLU A 6 10.11 -3.51 4.42
CA GLU A 6 11.47 -3.87 4.80
C GLU A 6 12.34 -4.16 3.58
N THR A 7 11.81 -4.92 2.62
CA THR A 7 12.54 -5.28 1.39
C THR A 7 12.85 -4.05 0.55
N TYR A 8 11.90 -3.13 0.36
CA TYR A 8 12.07 -1.97 -0.51
C TYR A 8 12.77 -0.78 0.16
N ARG A 9 13.15 -0.90 1.43
CA ARG A 9 13.98 0.10 2.13
C ARG A 9 15.28 0.33 1.36
N GLY A 10 15.67 1.60 1.23
CA GLY A 10 16.81 2.04 0.43
C GLY A 10 16.57 2.04 -1.09
N HIS A 11 15.46 1.46 -1.56
CA HIS A 11 15.15 1.27 -2.98
C HIS A 11 13.84 1.95 -3.38
N TRP A 12 13.32 2.90 -2.60
CA TRP A 12 12.11 3.66 -2.93
C TRP A 12 12.46 5.11 -3.26
N HIS A 13 12.27 5.51 -4.52
CA HIS A 13 12.72 6.81 -5.03
C HIS A 13 11.57 7.57 -5.73
N PRO A 14 10.75 8.35 -4.99
CA PRO A 14 9.60 9.06 -5.56
C PRO A 14 9.92 10.01 -6.70
N GLY A 15 11.07 10.71 -6.64
CA GLY A 15 11.51 11.59 -7.72
C GLY A 15 12.01 10.87 -8.98
N TYR A 16 12.36 9.57 -8.87
CA TYR A 16 12.81 8.74 -9.99
C TYR A 16 12.20 7.33 -9.87
N PRO A 17 10.89 7.16 -10.15
CA PRO A 17 10.18 5.91 -9.85
C PRO A 17 10.79 4.66 -10.47
N SER A 18 11.38 4.77 -11.67
CA SER A 18 12.05 3.66 -12.36
C SER A 18 13.34 3.20 -11.67
N LYS A 19 13.98 4.04 -10.85
CA LYS A 19 15.18 3.66 -10.09
C LYS A 19 14.82 2.57 -9.09
N GLY A 20 15.49 1.42 -9.18
CA GLY A 20 15.21 0.26 -8.33
C GLY A 20 13.99 -0.56 -8.74
N GLN A 21 13.33 -0.28 -9.87
CA GLN A 21 12.11 -1.00 -10.27
C GLN A 21 12.32 -2.51 -10.40
N ALA A 22 13.48 -2.94 -10.92
CA ALA A 22 13.78 -4.36 -11.13
C ALA A 22 13.94 -5.10 -9.80
N PHE A 23 14.47 -4.42 -8.78
CA PHE A 23 14.60 -4.96 -7.43
C PHE A 23 13.23 -5.07 -6.73
N ARG A 24 12.33 -4.11 -6.98
CA ARG A 24 10.97 -4.14 -6.41
C ARG A 24 10.01 -5.04 -7.19
N CYS A 25 10.37 -5.45 -8.39
CA CYS A 25 9.55 -6.30 -9.25
C CYS A 25 9.25 -7.64 -8.56
N ILE A 26 7.97 -8.01 -8.51
CA ILE A 26 7.52 -9.33 -8.08
C ILE A 26 7.27 -10.14 -9.34
N ARG A 27 8.01 -11.24 -9.53
CA ARG A 27 7.98 -12.00 -10.79
C ARG A 27 7.83 -13.50 -10.56
N ILE A 28 6.92 -14.08 -11.33
CA ILE A 28 6.75 -15.51 -11.50
C ILE A 28 6.85 -15.80 -13.01
N ASN A 29 7.69 -16.76 -13.39
CA ASN A 29 7.76 -17.29 -14.75
C ASN A 29 8.25 -18.75 -14.74
N ASN A 30 8.50 -19.32 -15.93
CA ASN A 30 8.90 -20.73 -16.06
C ASN A 30 10.28 -21.03 -15.44
N ASN A 31 11.18 -20.05 -15.40
CA ASN A 31 12.51 -20.19 -14.79
C ASN A 31 12.47 -19.96 -13.27
N GLN A 32 11.55 -19.12 -12.81
CA GLN A 32 11.38 -18.73 -11.42
C GLN A 32 9.89 -18.82 -11.07
N ASN A 33 9.46 -20.03 -10.68
CA ASN A 33 8.05 -20.31 -10.39
C ASN A 33 7.56 -19.77 -9.04
N LYS A 34 8.45 -19.18 -8.23
CA LYS A 34 8.13 -18.50 -6.98
C LYS A 34 8.97 -17.24 -6.82
N ASP A 35 8.31 -16.16 -6.43
CA ASP A 35 9.00 -14.94 -6.02
C ASP A 35 9.42 -15.06 -4.53
N PRO A 36 10.66 -14.69 -4.15
CA PRO A 36 11.13 -14.76 -2.77
C PRO A 36 10.27 -13.97 -1.77
N ILE A 37 9.71 -12.83 -2.17
CA ILE A 37 8.84 -12.02 -1.32
C ILE A 37 7.54 -12.76 -1.04
N LEU A 38 6.96 -13.36 -2.09
CA LEU A 38 5.74 -14.14 -1.97
C LEU A 38 5.96 -15.43 -1.18
N GLU A 39 7.11 -16.08 -1.34
CA GLU A 39 7.48 -17.28 -0.57
C GLU A 39 7.68 -16.94 0.92
N LYS A 40 8.35 -15.83 1.23
CA LYS A 40 8.48 -15.32 2.60
C LYS A 40 7.11 -15.01 3.20
N ALA A 41 6.23 -14.33 2.45
CA ALA A 41 4.88 -14.01 2.90
C ALA A 41 4.04 -15.27 3.18
N CYS A 42 4.14 -16.28 2.31
CA CYS A 42 3.52 -17.58 2.50
C CYS A 42 4.00 -18.27 3.78
N THR A 43 5.32 -18.26 3.99
CA THR A 43 5.96 -18.86 5.18
C THR A 43 5.50 -18.17 6.46
N GLU A 44 5.54 -16.84 6.52
CA GLU A 44 5.09 -16.05 7.68
C GLU A 44 3.58 -16.22 7.95
N SER A 45 2.79 -16.49 6.91
CA SER A 45 1.33 -16.65 7.00
C SER A 45 0.87 -18.10 7.16
N ASN A 46 1.79 -19.07 7.18
CA ASN A 46 1.50 -20.50 7.16
C ASN A 46 0.54 -20.91 6.01
N VAL A 47 0.73 -20.31 4.83
CA VAL A 47 -0.03 -20.61 3.60
C VAL A 47 0.88 -21.32 2.62
N LYS A 48 0.41 -22.41 2.00
CA LYS A 48 1.14 -23.06 0.91
C LYS A 48 1.11 -22.17 -0.33
N PHE A 49 2.27 -21.94 -0.95
CA PHE A 49 2.37 -21.13 -2.17
C PHE A 49 1.43 -21.62 -3.29
N SER A 50 1.25 -22.94 -3.43
CA SER A 50 0.34 -23.52 -4.42
C SER A 50 -1.13 -23.15 -4.22
N HIS A 51 -1.54 -22.78 -3.00
CA HIS A 51 -2.91 -22.36 -2.72
C HIS A 51 -3.17 -20.91 -3.13
N LEU A 52 -2.16 -20.14 -3.55
CA LEU A 52 -2.35 -18.77 -4.01
C LEU A 52 -3.08 -18.67 -5.35
N GLY A 53 -3.08 -19.75 -6.15
CA GLY A 53 -3.74 -19.77 -7.46
C GLY A 53 -3.15 -18.74 -8.45
N LEU A 54 -1.87 -18.40 -8.32
CA LEU A 54 -1.23 -17.42 -9.20
C LEU A 54 -0.99 -18.01 -10.60
N PRO A 55 -1.03 -17.19 -11.65
CA PRO A 55 -0.65 -17.61 -13.00
C PRO A 55 0.79 -18.13 -13.06
N THR A 56 1.07 -19.00 -14.05
CA THR A 56 2.42 -19.51 -14.32
C THR A 56 3.40 -18.41 -14.73
N GLU A 57 2.90 -17.35 -15.36
CA GLU A 57 3.66 -16.19 -15.77
C GLU A 57 2.95 -14.90 -15.35
N MET A 58 3.53 -14.17 -14.40
CA MET A 58 3.02 -12.91 -13.90
C MET A 58 4.19 -11.99 -13.50
N THR A 59 4.05 -10.70 -13.77
CA THR A 59 5.02 -9.68 -13.33
C THR A 59 4.26 -8.49 -12.76
N ILE A 60 4.60 -8.09 -11.54
CA ILE A 60 4.02 -6.91 -10.88
C ILE A 60 5.15 -5.93 -10.59
N TRP A 61 4.97 -4.68 -11.03
CA TRP A 61 5.84 -3.57 -10.68
C TRP A 61 5.16 -2.73 -9.62
N VAL A 62 5.85 -2.56 -8.49
CA VAL A 62 5.40 -1.72 -7.37
C VAL A 62 6.31 -0.51 -7.34
N ASP A 63 5.89 0.58 -7.97
CA ASP A 63 6.67 1.78 -8.16
C ASP A 63 6.05 2.98 -7.42
N PRO A 64 6.82 4.01 -7.08
CA PRO A 64 6.25 5.24 -6.55
C PRO A 64 5.14 5.79 -7.45
N SER A 65 3.99 6.03 -6.83
CA SER A 65 2.74 6.49 -7.42
C SER A 65 2.05 5.57 -8.44
N GLU A 66 2.54 4.36 -8.69
CA GLU A 66 1.91 3.46 -9.68
C GLU A 66 2.21 1.97 -9.42
N VAL A 67 1.21 1.13 -9.63
CA VAL A 67 1.34 -0.32 -9.59
C VAL A 67 0.83 -0.89 -10.90
N CYS A 68 1.67 -1.65 -11.57
CA CYS A 68 1.39 -2.24 -12.88
C CYS A 68 1.54 -3.75 -12.84
N CYS A 69 0.84 -4.46 -13.72
CA CYS A 69 0.92 -5.90 -13.85
C CYS A 69 0.96 -6.32 -15.31
N ARG A 70 1.56 -7.49 -15.55
CA ARG A 70 1.58 -8.18 -16.85
C ARG A 70 1.33 -9.66 -16.62
N TYR A 71 0.45 -10.26 -17.42
CA TYR A 71 0.17 -11.71 -17.42
C TYR A 71 0.79 -12.37 -18.65
N GLY A 72 1.77 -13.25 -18.48
CA GLY A 72 2.52 -13.82 -19.60
C GLY A 72 3.64 -12.91 -20.10
N GLU A 73 4.79 -13.46 -20.49
CA GLU A 73 5.96 -12.66 -20.87
C GLU A 73 5.76 -11.82 -22.14
N LYS A 74 4.85 -12.25 -23.02
CA LYS A 74 4.55 -11.62 -24.32
C LYS A 74 3.40 -10.61 -24.29
N SER A 75 2.69 -10.48 -23.16
CA SER A 75 1.57 -9.54 -23.08
C SER A 75 2.04 -8.12 -22.76
N HIS A 76 1.14 -7.16 -22.98
CA HIS A 76 1.36 -5.78 -22.59
C HIS A 76 1.06 -5.58 -21.10
N PRO A 77 1.88 -4.82 -20.36
CA PRO A 77 1.56 -4.44 -19.00
C PRO A 77 0.36 -3.50 -18.95
N PHE A 78 -0.38 -3.53 -17.85
CA PHE A 78 -1.51 -2.65 -17.57
C PHE A 78 -1.43 -2.13 -16.13
N THR A 79 -2.01 -0.95 -15.90
CA THR A 79 -2.04 -0.33 -14.57
C THR A 79 -3.11 -0.98 -13.70
N ILE A 80 -2.71 -1.43 -12.51
CA ILE A 80 -3.64 -1.90 -11.46
C ILE A 80 -4.12 -0.71 -10.63
N ALA A 81 -3.19 0.17 -10.24
CA ALA A 81 -3.48 1.33 -9.43
C ALA A 81 -2.54 2.48 -9.79
N SER A 82 -3.06 3.70 -9.81
CA SER A 82 -2.27 4.91 -9.99
C SER A 82 -2.65 5.93 -8.93
N PHE A 83 -1.64 6.60 -8.41
CA PHE A 83 -1.73 7.55 -7.30
C PHE A 83 -1.09 8.89 -7.65
N LYS A 84 -0.81 9.11 -8.94
CA LYS A 84 -0.38 10.41 -9.47
C LYS A 84 -1.42 11.48 -9.09
N GLY A 85 -0.96 12.65 -8.65
CA GLY A 85 -1.80 13.79 -8.24
C GLY A 85 -2.35 13.74 -6.80
N ARG A 86 -2.57 12.56 -6.20
CA ARG A 86 -3.15 12.49 -4.84
C ARG A 86 -2.20 12.94 -3.74
N TRP A 87 -0.90 12.83 -3.96
CA TRP A 87 0.12 13.25 -2.99
C TRP A 87 0.20 14.76 -2.86
N GLU A 88 0.10 15.48 -3.99
CA GLU A 88 0.07 16.94 -3.99
C GLU A 88 -1.19 17.46 -3.27
N GLU A 89 -2.32 16.81 -3.48
CA GLU A 89 -3.58 17.14 -2.80
C GLU A 89 -3.56 16.81 -1.30
N TRP A 90 -2.98 15.67 -0.91
CA TRP A 90 -2.79 15.31 0.50
C TRP A 90 -1.82 16.25 1.22
N GLU A 91 -0.71 16.61 0.56
CA GLU A 91 0.29 17.52 1.11
C GLU A 91 -0.28 18.94 1.23
N LEU A 92 -1.08 19.37 0.24
CA LEU A 92 -1.86 20.60 0.32
C LEU A 92 -2.88 20.56 1.47
N ALA A 93 -3.60 19.45 1.65
CA ALA A 93 -4.55 19.28 2.76
C ALA A 93 -3.84 19.32 4.13
N LEU A 94 -2.65 18.74 4.24
CA LEU A 94 -1.82 18.84 5.44
C LEU A 94 -1.39 20.28 5.71
N GLN A 95 -0.96 21.03 4.69
CA GLN A 95 -0.61 22.44 4.84
C GLN A 95 -1.82 23.29 5.25
N ILE A 96 -2.99 23.04 4.65
CA ILE A 96 -4.24 23.72 5.01
C ILE A 96 -4.60 23.42 6.47
N SER A 97 -4.62 22.15 6.88
CA SER A 97 -4.95 21.79 8.27
C SER A 97 -3.97 22.37 9.28
N TYR A 98 -2.67 22.39 8.97
CA TYR A 98 -1.65 23.01 9.81
C TYR A 98 -1.85 24.53 9.93
N ALA A 99 -2.15 25.22 8.84
CA ALA A 99 -2.44 26.65 8.84
C ALA A 99 -3.73 26.98 9.62
N VAL A 100 -4.79 26.19 9.46
CA VAL A 100 -6.03 26.32 10.23
C VAL A 100 -5.77 26.15 11.72
N ASN A 101 -5.05 25.09 12.12
CA ASN A 101 -4.71 24.85 13.52
C ASN A 101 -3.89 25.99 14.14
N ARG A 102 -2.97 26.60 13.39
CA ARG A 102 -2.26 27.80 13.84
C ARG A 102 -3.19 29.00 13.98
N ALA A 103 -4.05 29.24 13.00
CA ALA A 103 -5.00 30.35 13.04
C ALA A 103 -5.99 30.23 14.21
N THR A 104 -6.40 29.01 14.58
CA THR A 104 -7.28 28.77 15.74
C THR A 104 -6.57 28.85 17.10
N LEU A 105 -5.25 28.69 17.15
CA LEU A 105 -4.46 28.81 18.38
C LEU A 105 -4.28 30.27 18.83
N ASP A 106 -4.30 31.21 17.87
CA ASP A 106 -4.11 32.63 18.14
C ASP A 106 -5.38 33.34 18.67
N ASP A 107 -6.51 32.63 18.80
CA ASP A 107 -7.80 33.16 19.29
C ASP A 107 -8.23 32.54 20.64
N SER A 108 -7.26 32.04 21.42
CA SER A 108 -7.52 31.50 22.77
C SER A 108 -7.17 32.49 23.87
N SER A 109 -7.89 33.61 23.91
CA SER A 109 -8.05 34.43 25.11
C SER A 109 -9.53 34.78 25.34
N GLY A 110 -10.37 33.76 25.51
CA GLY A 110 -11.79 33.96 25.84
C GLY A 110 -12.48 32.65 26.23
N THR A 111 -12.81 32.54 27.52
CA THR A 111 -13.62 31.50 28.18
C THR A 111 -14.90 31.06 27.44
N THR A 112 -15.23 29.76 27.41
CA THR A 112 -16.51 29.19 27.94
C THR A 112 -16.67 27.69 27.66
N SER A 113 -17.22 26.97 28.65
CA SER A 113 -17.58 25.55 28.67
C SER A 113 -18.79 25.16 27.78
N ASP A 114 -18.81 23.89 27.38
CA ASP A 114 -19.87 22.87 27.53
C ASP A 114 -20.14 22.01 26.27
N GLU A 115 -19.98 20.68 26.46
CA GLU A 115 -20.57 19.52 25.78
C GLU A 115 -20.91 19.59 24.27
N GLU A 116 -20.10 18.95 23.44
CA GLU A 116 -20.63 18.28 22.23
C GLU A 116 -19.95 16.93 21.97
N SER A 117 -20.77 15.88 22.02
CA SER A 117 -20.42 14.48 21.85
C SER A 117 -19.91 14.17 20.44
N CYS A 118 -18.65 13.75 20.33
CA CYS A 118 -18.10 13.14 19.12
C CYS A 118 -18.87 11.85 18.80
N ARG A 119 -19.76 11.88 17.80
CA ARG A 119 -20.37 10.65 17.29
C ARG A 119 -19.29 9.80 16.61
N GLU A 120 -18.98 8.65 17.21
CA GLU A 120 -18.15 7.63 16.57
C GLU A 120 -18.69 7.28 15.18
N PRO A 121 -17.83 7.12 14.16
CA PRO A 121 -18.23 6.60 12.87
C PRO A 121 -18.83 5.21 13.05
N ARG A 122 -20.12 5.05 12.73
CA ARG A 122 -20.80 3.76 12.76
C ARG A 122 -20.04 2.79 11.86
N ALA A 123 -19.55 1.70 12.45
CA ALA A 123 -18.85 0.64 11.74
C ALA A 123 -19.72 0.10 10.59
N ILE A 124 -19.12 0.00 9.40
CA ILE A 124 -19.74 -0.65 8.23
C ILE A 124 -20.12 -2.08 8.64
N PRO A 125 -21.37 -2.53 8.41
CA PRO A 125 -21.76 -3.90 8.75
C PRO A 125 -20.85 -4.90 8.03
N LYS A 126 -20.12 -5.70 8.81
CA LYS A 126 -19.37 -6.83 8.25
C LYS A 126 -20.35 -7.88 7.76
N VAL A 127 -20.63 -7.87 6.45
CA VAL A 127 -21.39 -8.94 5.81
C VAL A 127 -20.50 -10.17 5.75
N SER A 128 -20.78 -11.16 6.60
CA SER A 128 -20.14 -12.47 6.56
C SER A 128 -20.85 -13.35 5.54
N ASN A 129 -20.19 -13.64 4.41
CA ASN A 129 -20.66 -14.65 3.46
C ASN A 129 -19.88 -15.97 3.66
N PRO A 130 -20.50 -17.01 4.25
CA PRO A 130 -19.87 -18.33 4.49
C PRO A 130 -19.49 -19.10 3.22
N LYS A 131 -19.89 -18.62 2.04
CA LYS A 131 -19.51 -19.20 0.73
C LYS A 131 -18.53 -18.31 -0.05
N SER A 132 -18.00 -17.26 0.57
CA SER A 132 -17.02 -16.39 -0.09
C SER A 132 -15.68 -17.12 -0.20
N ILE A 133 -15.22 -17.34 -1.44
CA ILE A 133 -13.84 -17.78 -1.72
C ILE A 133 -12.78 -16.79 -1.21
N TYR A 134 -13.19 -15.58 -0.77
CA TYR A 134 -12.35 -14.57 -0.12
C TYR A 134 -12.30 -14.70 1.41
N GLN A 135 -12.82 -15.78 2.00
CA GLN A 135 -12.75 -16.00 3.46
C GLN A 135 -11.35 -16.33 3.99
N VAL A 136 -10.44 -16.74 3.12
CA VAL A 136 -9.03 -16.83 3.47
C VAL A 136 -8.46 -15.42 3.39
N LYS A 137 -7.77 -14.94 4.43
CA LYS A 137 -6.86 -13.79 4.31
C LYS A 137 -5.85 -14.15 3.20
N CYS A 138 -6.20 -13.81 1.97
CA CYS A 138 -5.45 -14.21 0.81
C CYS A 138 -4.18 -13.36 0.78
N VAL A 139 -3.03 -13.97 0.50
CA VAL A 139 -1.74 -13.27 0.38
C VAL A 139 -1.84 -12.15 -0.65
N VAL A 140 -2.74 -12.25 -1.63
CA VAL A 140 -3.06 -11.17 -2.57
C VAL A 140 -3.74 -9.99 -1.87
N CYS A 141 -4.69 -10.23 -0.96
CA CYS A 141 -5.29 -9.17 -0.14
C CYS A 141 -4.26 -8.53 0.80
N GLU A 142 -3.36 -9.32 1.39
CA GLU A 142 -2.24 -8.81 2.22
C GLU A 142 -1.22 -8.00 1.41
N LEU A 143 -0.92 -8.42 0.18
CA LEU A 143 -0.09 -7.68 -0.77
C LEU A 143 -0.77 -6.36 -1.15
N VAL A 144 -2.07 -6.39 -1.45
CA VAL A 144 -2.86 -5.20 -1.77
C VAL A 144 -2.94 -4.26 -0.57
N VAL A 145 -3.16 -4.75 0.65
CA VAL A 145 -3.16 -3.92 1.87
C VAL A 145 -1.77 -3.35 2.15
N SER A 146 -0.69 -4.12 1.93
CA SER A 146 0.68 -3.65 2.11
C SER A 146 1.05 -2.59 1.07
N VAL A 147 0.68 -2.82 -0.19
CA VAL A 147 0.87 -1.89 -1.31
C VAL A 147 0.07 -0.61 -1.05
N ILE A 148 -1.22 -0.71 -0.71
CA ILE A 148 -2.05 0.44 -0.31
C ILE A 148 -1.43 1.14 0.89
N GLY A 149 -0.97 0.42 1.93
CA GLY A 149 -0.30 0.98 3.09
C GLY A 149 0.97 1.77 2.75
N MET A 150 1.77 1.31 1.80
CA MET A 150 2.92 2.06 1.27
C MET A 150 2.50 3.37 0.58
N PHE A 151 1.26 3.46 0.08
CA PHE A 151 0.72 4.67 -0.56
C PHE A 151 -0.17 5.54 0.34
N THR A 152 -0.80 5.00 1.38
CA THR A 152 -1.79 5.72 2.21
C THR A 152 -1.28 6.11 3.58
N MET A 153 -0.25 5.45 4.11
CA MET A 153 0.24 5.79 5.46
C MET A 153 1.05 7.07 5.53
N GLY A 154 1.27 7.78 4.41
CA GLY A 154 2.02 9.04 4.40
C GLY A 154 3.36 8.93 5.14
N LEU A 155 3.96 7.72 5.19
CA LEU A 155 5.20 7.51 5.89
C LEU A 155 6.22 8.39 5.17
N PRO A 156 6.75 9.43 5.83
CA PRO A 156 7.52 10.43 5.11
C PRO A 156 8.63 9.71 4.36
N CYS A 157 8.82 10.07 3.08
CA CYS A 157 9.84 9.49 2.19
C CYS A 157 11.19 9.25 2.88
N SER A 158 11.51 10.09 3.86
CA SER A 158 12.68 10.02 4.74
C SER A 158 12.87 8.71 5.53
N TRP A 159 11.84 7.88 5.75
CA TRP A 159 11.97 6.60 6.46
C TRP A 159 12.42 5.45 5.57
N LEU A 160 12.03 5.46 4.28
CA LEU A 160 12.48 4.48 3.29
C LEU A 160 13.87 4.79 2.73
N GLN A 161 14.44 5.96 3.05
CA GLN A 161 15.70 6.46 2.48
C GLN A 161 16.89 6.48 3.46
N ARG A 162 16.71 6.02 4.70
CA ARG A 162 17.81 5.87 5.65
C ARG A 162 18.37 4.44 5.63
N PRO A 163 19.71 4.26 5.67
CA PRO A 163 20.35 2.94 5.75
C PRO A 163 19.87 2.13 6.96
#